data_AF-A0A374UGG5-F1
#
_entry.id   AF-A0A374UGG5-F1
#
_cell.length_a   1.000
_cell.length_b   1.000
_cell.length_c   1.000
_cell.angle_alpha   90.00
_cell.angle_beta   90.00
_cell.angle_gamma   90.00
#
_symmetry.space_group_name_H-M   'P 1'
#
loop_
_entity.id
_entity.type
_entity.pdbx_description
1 polymer ?
#
loop_
_entity_poly.entity_id
_entity_poly.type
_entity_poly.pdbx_seq_one_letter_code
_entity_poly.pdbx_strand_id
1 'polypeptide(L)'
;MEEMLWIDIVPTDGVPENSELFRKSKKRIQRALKRNEWANINLNYERGARKVIKTIFGWLFRFQNPKSRLLKLIDETIACPGYESAKRVGCFFGAENGLWTLPKSAYEKTVYLEFEGHMLPCMSCWDEFLTDLYGDYMKLPSENDRQTHCLKAWRA
;
A
#
# COMPACT_ATOMS: atom_id res chain seq x y z
N MET A 1 0.56 -12.28 -27.47
CA MET A 1 0.48 -12.35 -26.00
C MET A 1 -0.91 -11.90 -25.64
N GLU A 2 -1.64 -12.68 -24.84
CA GLU A 2 -2.87 -12.17 -24.23
C GLU A 2 -2.46 -11.13 -23.20
N GLU A 3 -2.89 -9.89 -23.40
CA GLU A 3 -2.64 -8.81 -22.44
C GLU A 3 -3.77 -8.83 -21.41
N MET A 4 -3.40 -9.05 -20.15
CA MET A 4 -4.34 -9.02 -19.03
C MET A 4 -4.45 -7.58 -18.52
N LEU A 5 -5.67 -7.14 -18.19
CA LEU A 5 -5.90 -5.90 -17.47
C LEU A 5 -5.56 -6.10 -15.98
N TRP A 6 -4.74 -5.22 -15.44
CA TRP A 6 -4.34 -5.23 -14.03
C TRP A 6 -5.13 -4.16 -13.28
N ILE A 7 -5.62 -4.51 -12.09
CA ILE A 7 -6.30 -3.57 -11.19
C ILE A 7 -5.58 -3.64 -9.86
N ASP A 8 -5.03 -2.49 -9.44
CA ASP A 8 -4.46 -2.34 -8.11
C ASP A 8 -5.57 -1.97 -7.11
N ILE A 9 -5.67 -2.76 -6.04
CA ILE A 9 -6.62 -2.53 -4.95
C ILE A 9 -5.83 -2.05 -3.74
N VAL A 10 -6.05 -0.80 -3.33
CA VAL A 10 -5.39 -0.20 -2.16
C VAL A 10 -6.39 -0.10 -1.01
N PRO A 11 -6.35 -1.03 -0.04
CA PRO A 11 -7.25 -0.98 1.10
C PRO A 11 -6.92 0.23 1.99
N THR A 12 -7.88 1.14 2.12
CA THR A 12 -7.76 2.38 2.91
C THR A 12 -8.67 2.28 4.12
N ASP A 13 -8.18 2.64 5.31
CA ASP A 13 -8.94 2.56 6.56
C ASP A 13 -8.67 3.80 7.45
N GLY A 14 -9.41 3.93 8.54
CA GLY A 14 -9.24 4.96 9.55
C GLY A 14 -7.87 4.87 10.23
N VAL A 15 -7.18 6.01 10.33
CA VAL A 15 -5.85 6.10 10.93
C VAL A 15 -5.84 7.08 12.11
N PRO A 16 -4.94 6.89 13.09
CA PRO A 16 -4.74 7.87 14.16
C PRO A 16 -4.32 9.23 13.61
N GLU A 17 -4.85 10.32 14.19
CA GLU A 17 -4.45 11.69 13.82
C GLU A 17 -2.97 11.97 14.13
N ASN A 18 -2.41 11.29 15.13
CA ASN A 18 -1.00 11.37 15.45
C ASN A 18 -0.16 10.57 14.44
N SER A 19 0.57 11.30 13.58
CA SER A 19 1.42 10.72 12.53
C SER A 19 2.53 9.81 13.08
N GLU A 20 3.05 10.06 14.28
CA GLU A 20 4.05 9.19 14.90
C GLU A 20 3.43 7.86 15.35
N LEU A 21 2.23 7.88 15.93
CA LEU A 21 1.49 6.66 16.27
C LEU A 21 1.19 5.87 15.00
N PHE A 22 0.67 6.52 13.95
CA PHE A 22 0.38 5.86 12.68
C PHE A 22 1.65 5.21 12.09
N ARG A 23 2.76 5.94 12.05
CA ARG A 23 4.06 5.43 11.57
C ARG A 23 4.57 4.25 12.38
N LYS A 24 4.43 4.28 13.72
CA LYS A 24 4.81 3.15 14.60
C LYS A 24 3.96 1.92 14.32
N SER A 25 2.65 2.09 14.15
CA SER A 25 1.70 1.02 13.81
C SER A 25 2.00 0.41 12.44
N LYS A 26 2.18 1.23 11.39
CA LYS A 26 2.60 0.79 10.05
C LYS A 26 3.90 -0.02 10.10
N LYS A 27 4.93 0.48 10.80
CA LYS A 27 6.20 -0.26 10.99
C LYS A 27 6.02 -1.60 11.72
N ARG A 28 5.12 -1.68 12.70
CA ARG A 28 4.83 -2.92 13.44
C ARG A 28 4.19 -3.95 12.52
N ILE A 29 3.22 -3.54 11.71
CA ILE A 29 2.57 -4.38 10.69
C ILE A 29 3.59 -4.83 9.64
N GLN A 30 4.38 -3.92 9.07
CA GLN A 30 5.42 -4.25 8.07
C GLN A 30 6.44 -5.27 8.58
N ARG A 31 6.86 -5.19 9.85
CA ARG A 31 7.73 -6.20 10.46
C ARG A 31 7.03 -7.55 10.63
N ALA A 32 5.73 -7.56 10.94
CA ALA A 32 4.96 -8.80 11.02
C ALA A 32 4.76 -9.42 9.62
N LEU A 33 4.46 -8.60 8.61
CA LEU A 33 4.38 -9.00 7.20
C LEU A 33 5.68 -9.64 6.74
N LYS A 34 6.83 -8.98 6.95
CA LYS A 34 8.13 -9.52 6.56
C LYS A 34 8.47 -10.85 7.25
N ARG A 35 8.08 -11.02 8.51
CA ARG A 35 8.23 -12.31 9.22
C ARG A 35 7.34 -13.39 8.61
N ASN A 36 6.09 -13.06 8.29
CA ASN A 36 5.18 -13.98 7.62
C ASN A 36 5.65 -14.32 6.19
N GLU A 37 6.19 -13.35 5.45
CA GLU A 37 6.80 -13.56 4.15
C GLU A 37 7.98 -14.51 4.26
N TRP A 38 8.95 -14.25 5.13
CA TRP A 38 10.13 -15.13 5.29
C TRP A 38 9.75 -16.54 5.75
N ALA A 39 8.68 -16.67 6.53
CA ALA A 39 8.14 -17.96 6.92
C ALA A 39 7.47 -18.73 5.76
N ASN A 40 7.12 -18.10 4.64
CA ASN A 40 6.40 -18.72 3.53
C ASN A 40 7.08 -18.55 2.16
N ILE A 41 8.18 -17.80 2.10
CA ILE A 41 8.85 -17.44 0.84
C ILE A 41 9.44 -18.67 0.15
N ASN A 42 9.29 -18.72 -1.17
CA ASN A 42 10.00 -19.67 -2.01
C ASN A 42 11.43 -19.16 -2.26
N LEU A 43 12.43 -19.87 -1.73
CA LEU A 43 13.85 -19.50 -1.80
C LEU A 43 14.58 -20.05 -3.04
N ASN A 44 13.86 -20.56 -4.04
CA ASN A 44 14.47 -21.15 -5.24
C ASN A 44 15.32 -20.15 -6.04
N TYR A 45 14.96 -18.87 -6.01
CA TYR A 45 15.67 -17.80 -6.73
C TYR A 45 16.75 -17.10 -5.89
N GLU A 46 16.82 -17.36 -4.59
CA GLU A 46 17.78 -16.75 -3.67
C GLU A 46 19.14 -17.48 -3.70
N ARG A 47 20.24 -16.74 -3.57
CA ARG A 47 21.61 -17.30 -3.61
C ARG A 47 22.48 -16.79 -2.47
N GLY A 48 23.51 -17.56 -2.13
CA GLY A 48 24.53 -17.20 -1.13
C GLY A 48 23.98 -17.03 0.28
N ALA A 49 24.63 -16.16 1.06
CA ALA A 49 24.31 -15.94 2.48
C ALA A 49 22.85 -15.52 2.72
N ARG A 50 22.22 -14.79 1.77
CA ARG A 50 20.82 -14.37 1.90
C ARG A 50 19.85 -15.55 1.97
N LYS A 51 20.09 -16.61 1.19
CA LYS A 51 19.30 -17.83 1.25
C LYS A 51 19.43 -18.49 2.62
N VAL A 52 20.64 -18.65 3.12
CA VAL A 52 20.91 -19.26 4.43
C VAL A 52 20.19 -18.49 5.55
N ILE A 53 20.35 -17.16 5.57
CA ILE A 53 19.71 -16.28 6.55
C ILE A 53 18.18 -16.45 6.48
N LYS A 54 17.58 -16.30 5.30
CA LYS A 54 16.12 -16.41 5.14
C LYS A 54 15.60 -17.81 5.50
N THR A 55 16.35 -18.88 5.23
CA THR A 55 15.98 -20.24 5.64
C THR A 55 15.93 -20.38 7.16
N ILE A 56 16.99 -19.95 7.87
CA ILE A 56 17.08 -20.06 9.34
C ILE A 56 15.98 -19.24 10.00
N PHE A 57 15.87 -17.96 9.63
CA PHE A 57 14.86 -17.07 10.22
C PHE A 57 13.43 -17.46 9.79
N GLY A 58 13.24 -17.90 8.56
CA GLY A 58 11.95 -18.41 8.07
C GLY A 58 11.47 -19.61 8.88
N TRP A 59 12.36 -20.58 9.15
CA TRP A 59 12.07 -21.71 10.03
C TRP A 59 11.75 -21.26 11.46
N LEU A 60 12.54 -20.35 12.04
CA LEU A 60 12.28 -19.79 13.37
C LEU A 60 10.91 -19.09 13.45
N PHE A 61 10.54 -18.32 12.43
CA PHE A 61 9.28 -17.60 12.41
C PHE A 61 8.08 -18.53 12.25
N ARG A 62 8.20 -19.66 11.54
CA ARG A 62 7.11 -20.65 11.38
C ARG A 62 6.59 -21.17 12.73
N PHE A 63 7.46 -21.40 13.72
CA PHE A 63 7.03 -21.83 15.06
C PHE A 63 6.13 -20.82 15.78
N GLN A 64 6.20 -19.56 15.40
CA GLN A 64 5.44 -18.50 16.06
C GLN A 64 4.07 -18.25 15.42
N ASN A 65 3.61 -19.12 14.51
CA ASN A 65 2.37 -18.95 13.75
C ASN A 65 2.22 -17.50 13.20
N PRO A 66 3.14 -17.09 12.30
CA PRO A 66 3.32 -15.68 11.96
C PRO A 66 2.10 -15.09 11.23
N LYS A 67 1.34 -15.93 10.51
CA LYS A 67 0.07 -15.55 9.88
C LYS A 67 -0.97 -15.13 10.92
N SER A 68 -1.22 -15.97 11.92
CA SER A 68 -2.21 -15.65 12.98
C SER A 68 -1.81 -14.39 13.76
N ARG A 69 -0.51 -14.23 14.08
CA ARG A 69 -0.01 -13.02 14.75
C ARG A 69 -0.14 -11.77 13.90
N LEU A 70 0.09 -11.89 12.59
CA LEU A 70 -0.09 -10.80 11.64
C LEU A 70 -1.57 -10.39 11.58
N LEU A 71 -2.50 -11.33 11.40
CA LEU A 71 -3.92 -11.04 11.32
C LEU A 71 -4.43 -10.39 12.61
N LYS A 72 -4.11 -10.97 13.77
CA LYS A 72 -4.47 -10.39 15.07
C LYS A 72 -3.93 -8.96 15.24
N LEU A 73 -2.68 -8.72 14.83
CA LEU A 73 -2.08 -7.39 14.89
C LEU A 73 -2.79 -6.40 13.97
N ILE A 74 -3.16 -6.82 12.76
CA ILE A 74 -3.94 -5.99 11.84
C ILE A 74 -5.27 -5.64 12.48
N ASP A 75 -6.04 -6.63 12.94
CA ASP A 75 -7.35 -6.44 13.58
C ASP A 75 -7.27 -5.47 14.76
N GLU A 76 -6.29 -5.64 15.65
CA GLU A 76 -6.06 -4.73 16.79
C GLU A 76 -5.70 -3.31 16.35
N THR A 77 -4.94 -3.16 15.26
CA THR A 77 -4.47 -1.86 14.78
C THR A 77 -5.57 -1.09 14.07
N ILE A 78 -6.35 -1.76 13.21
CA ILE A 78 -7.41 -1.10 12.45
C ILE A 78 -8.61 -0.75 13.33
N ALA A 79 -8.87 -1.54 14.39
CA ALA A 79 -9.96 -1.27 15.33
C ALA A 79 -9.80 0.04 16.13
N CYS A 80 -8.61 0.63 16.17
CA CYS A 80 -8.34 1.87 16.90
C CYS A 80 -7.62 2.89 15.99
N PRO A 81 -8.31 3.93 15.50
CA PRO A 81 -9.65 4.38 15.90
C PRO A 81 -10.83 3.59 15.27
N GLY A 82 -10.59 2.78 14.23
CA GLY A 82 -11.66 2.24 13.38
C GLY A 82 -12.15 3.27 12.37
N TYR A 83 -12.64 2.79 11.23
CA TYR A 83 -13.07 3.66 10.12
C TYR A 83 -14.09 4.72 10.53
N GLU A 84 -15.13 4.31 11.29
CA GLU A 84 -16.25 5.19 11.63
C GLU A 84 -15.84 6.38 12.50
N SER A 85 -14.98 6.15 13.48
CA SER A 85 -14.57 7.21 14.42
C SER A 85 -13.37 8.02 13.94
N ALA A 86 -12.70 7.59 12.87
CA ALA A 86 -11.54 8.27 12.33
C ALA A 86 -11.89 9.57 11.61
N LYS A 87 -11.10 10.63 11.85
CA LYS A 87 -11.16 11.86 11.05
C LYS A 87 -10.30 11.82 9.80
N ARG A 88 -9.30 10.92 9.78
CA ARG A 88 -8.37 10.74 8.67
C ARG A 88 -8.33 9.29 8.25
N VAL A 89 -8.10 9.07 6.96
CA VAL A 89 -7.92 7.75 6.37
C VAL A 89 -6.52 7.60 5.79
N GLY A 90 -6.04 6.38 5.68
CA GLY A 90 -4.74 6.08 5.11
C GLY A 90 -4.56 4.59 4.87
N CYS A 91 -3.39 4.20 4.36
CA CYS A 91 -3.06 2.80 4.12
C CYS A 91 -1.98 2.30 5.11
N PHE A 92 -2.31 1.24 5.84
CA PHE A 92 -1.36 0.50 6.68
C PHE A 92 -0.47 -0.44 5.86
N PHE A 93 -0.88 -0.73 4.62
CA PHE A 93 -0.27 -1.70 3.74
C PHE A 93 0.49 -0.98 2.61
N GLY A 94 1.43 -1.66 1.96
CA GLY A 94 2.20 -1.08 0.87
C GLY A 94 3.67 -0.76 1.21
N ALA A 95 4.46 -0.70 0.15
CA ALA A 95 5.91 -0.47 0.16
C ALA A 95 6.28 1.00 -0.12
N GLU A 96 5.28 1.86 -0.26
CA GLU A 96 5.46 3.31 -0.40
C GLU A 96 6.31 3.87 0.74
N ASN A 97 7.34 4.64 0.36
CA ASN A 97 8.24 5.28 1.31
C ASN A 97 7.55 6.44 2.08
N GLY A 98 6.39 6.88 1.60
CA GLY A 98 5.56 7.93 2.18
C GLY A 98 4.51 7.41 3.17
N LEU A 99 4.08 8.31 4.05
CA LEU A 99 2.95 8.11 4.95
C LEU A 99 1.89 9.16 4.58
N TRP A 100 1.11 8.88 3.54
CA TRP A 100 -0.01 9.75 3.19
C TRP A 100 -1.19 9.47 4.13
N THR A 101 -1.93 10.52 4.46
CA THR A 101 -3.21 10.44 5.15
C THR A 101 -4.12 11.50 4.57
N LEU A 102 -5.40 11.22 4.42
CA LEU A 102 -6.37 12.14 3.84
C LEU A 102 -7.48 12.47 4.85
N PRO A 103 -8.08 13.67 4.81
CA PRO A 103 -9.30 13.93 5.57
C PRO A 103 -10.41 12.97 5.14
N LYS A 104 -11.01 12.22 6.07
CA LYS A 104 -12.07 11.23 5.76
C LYS A 104 -13.23 11.87 5.00
N SER A 105 -13.66 13.05 5.43
CA SER A 105 -14.76 13.79 4.80
C SER A 105 -14.49 14.19 3.35
N ALA A 106 -13.23 14.47 3.00
CA ALA A 106 -12.85 14.80 1.63
C ALA A 106 -12.64 13.54 0.78
N TYR A 107 -12.15 12.46 1.39
CA TYR A 107 -12.02 11.14 0.77
C TYR A 107 -13.39 10.56 0.37
N GLU A 108 -14.37 10.60 1.27
CA GLU A 108 -15.72 10.08 1.04
C GLU A 108 -16.56 10.97 0.10
N LYS A 109 -16.21 12.26 -0.01
CA LYS A 109 -16.90 13.18 -0.92
C LYS A 109 -16.49 12.88 -2.36
N THR A 110 -17.44 12.41 -3.15
CA THR A 110 -17.25 12.18 -4.59
C THR A 110 -17.34 13.47 -5.40
N VAL A 111 -16.42 13.63 -6.34
CA VAL A 111 -16.46 14.58 -7.46
C VAL A 111 -16.37 13.82 -8.77
N TYR A 112 -16.74 14.45 -9.88
CA TYR A 112 -16.59 13.85 -11.21
C TYR A 112 -15.49 14.58 -11.98
N LEU A 113 -14.53 13.82 -12.51
CA LEU A 113 -13.44 14.34 -13.32
C LEU A 113 -13.52 13.75 -14.73
N GLU A 114 -13.12 14.54 -15.72
CA GLU A 114 -13.02 14.08 -17.10
C GLU A 114 -11.74 13.24 -17.29
N PHE A 115 -11.89 12.07 -17.87
CA PHE A 115 -10.79 11.22 -18.31
C PHE A 115 -11.18 10.54 -19.63
N GLU A 116 -10.43 10.79 -20.70
CA GLU A 116 -10.69 10.24 -22.04
C GLU A 116 -12.15 10.48 -22.53
N GLY A 117 -12.71 11.67 -22.27
CA GLY A 117 -14.08 12.03 -22.64
C GLY A 117 -15.19 11.42 -21.76
N HIS A 118 -14.83 10.70 -20.69
CA HIS A 118 -15.76 10.14 -19.73
C HIS A 118 -15.67 10.87 -18.38
N MET A 119 -16.83 11.15 -17.78
CA MET A 119 -16.89 11.65 -16.40
C MET A 119 -16.83 10.49 -15.42
N LEU A 120 -15.73 10.38 -14.66
CA LEU A 120 -15.50 9.30 -13.70
C LEU A 120 -15.55 9.82 -12.26
N PRO A 121 -16.10 9.05 -11.32
CA PRO A 121 -16.11 9.42 -9.91
C PRO A 121 -14.70 9.37 -9.33
N CYS A 122 -14.35 10.38 -8.54
CA CYS A 122 -13.08 10.50 -7.84
C CYS A 122 -13.31 11.07 -6.43
N MET A 123 -12.37 10.83 -5.51
CA MET A 123 -12.38 11.50 -4.20
C MET A 123 -12.09 12.99 -4.36
N SER A 124 -12.73 13.85 -3.56
CA SER A 124 -12.56 15.30 -3.70
C SER A 124 -11.16 15.81 -3.35
N CYS A 125 -10.39 15.05 -2.57
CA CYS A 125 -9.00 15.33 -2.21
C CYS A 125 -7.95 14.66 -3.13
N TRP A 126 -8.30 14.37 -4.38
CA TRP A 126 -7.41 13.70 -5.33
C TRP A 126 -6.09 14.44 -5.56
N ASP A 127 -6.13 15.78 -5.62
CA ASP A 127 -4.94 16.61 -5.85
C ASP A 127 -3.97 16.58 -4.66
N GLU A 128 -4.49 16.68 -3.43
CA GLU A 128 -3.71 16.50 -2.19
C GLU A 128 -3.06 15.11 -2.16
N PHE A 129 -3.82 14.06 -2.50
CA PHE A 129 -3.30 12.70 -2.53
C PHE A 129 -2.17 12.50 -3.54
N LEU A 130 -2.34 12.98 -4.78
CA LEU A 130 -1.31 12.85 -5.81
C LEU A 130 -0.07 13.68 -5.49
N THR A 131 -0.26 14.87 -4.92
CA THR A 131 0.84 15.74 -4.48
C THR A 131 1.64 15.10 -3.34
N ASP A 132 0.97 14.52 -2.35
CA ASP A 132 1.63 13.83 -1.23
C ASP A 132 2.40 12.58 -1.68
N LEU A 133 1.86 11.87 -2.67
CA LEU A 133 2.45 10.61 -3.14
C LEU A 133 3.60 10.82 -4.13
N TYR A 134 3.47 11.78 -5.04
CA TYR A 134 4.37 11.94 -6.19
C TYR A 134 5.08 13.30 -6.24
N GLY A 135 4.70 14.28 -5.41
CA GLY A 135 5.20 15.65 -5.47
C GLY A 135 4.59 16.42 -6.64
N ASP A 136 5.43 17.03 -7.48
CA ASP A 136 4.99 17.78 -8.68
C ASP A 136 4.57 16.80 -9.80
N TYR A 137 3.46 16.10 -9.59
CA TYR A 137 3.01 14.99 -10.42
C TYR A 137 2.57 15.38 -11.84
N MET A 138 2.29 16.68 -12.05
CA MET A 138 1.94 17.23 -13.37
C MET A 138 3.17 17.50 -14.25
N LYS A 139 4.37 17.47 -13.67
CA LYS A 139 5.61 17.61 -14.41
C LYS A 139 6.09 16.24 -14.88
N LEU A 140 6.09 16.04 -16.20
CA LEU A 140 6.62 14.82 -16.78
C LEU A 140 8.09 14.61 -16.40
N PRO A 141 8.50 13.38 -16.06
CA PRO A 141 9.92 13.07 -15.87
C PRO A 141 10.68 13.19 -17.19
N SER A 142 12.01 13.15 -17.12
CA SER A 142 12.87 13.16 -18.32
C SER A 142 12.55 11.96 -19.22
N GLU A 143 12.78 12.04 -20.53
CA GLU A 143 12.44 10.95 -21.45
C GLU A 143 13.09 9.61 -21.07
N ASN A 144 14.32 9.67 -20.57
CA ASN A 144 15.06 8.48 -20.13
C ASN A 144 14.47 7.84 -18.86
N ASP A 145 13.71 8.60 -18.09
CA ASP A 145 13.05 8.14 -16.85
C ASP A 145 11.59 7.71 -17.08
N ARG A 146 11.04 7.90 -18.30
CA ARG A 146 9.68 7.47 -18.67
C ARG A 146 9.62 5.98 -18.98
N GLN A 147 9.99 5.16 -18.00
CA GLN A 147 9.86 3.71 -18.10
C GLN A 147 8.42 3.28 -17.85
N THR A 148 7.85 2.52 -18.79
CA THR A 148 6.50 1.96 -18.65
C THR A 148 6.56 0.46 -18.43
N HIS A 149 5.51 -0.13 -17.88
CA HIS A 149 5.36 -1.58 -17.79
C HIS A 149 4.97 -2.25 -19.12
N CYS A 150 5.06 -1.53 -20.26
CA CYS A 150 4.74 -2.02 -21.61
C CYS A 150 3.33 -2.65 -21.75
N LEU A 151 2.31 -2.04 -21.12
CA LEU A 151 0.91 -2.51 -21.19
C LEU A 151 0.10 -1.68 -22.19
N LYS A 152 -0.68 -2.32 -23.07
CA LYS A 152 -1.62 -1.65 -23.97
C LYS A 152 -3.05 -1.80 -23.45
N ALA A 153 -3.49 -0.84 -22.63
CA ALA A 153 -4.75 -0.94 -21.87
C ALA A 153 -6.00 -0.40 -22.60
N TRP A 154 -5.88 0.19 -23.79
CA TRP A 154 -7.00 0.79 -24.50
C TRP A 154 -7.29 0.13 -25.85
N ARG A 155 -8.56 0.18 -26.26
CA ARG A 155 -9.02 -0.26 -27.58
C ARG A 155 -8.84 0.90 -28.57
N ALA A 156 -8.37 0.57 -29.78
CA ALA A 156 -8.33 1.50 -30.90
C ALA A 156 -9.75 1.79 -31.43
#